data_AF-A0A8T3WB52-F1
#
_entry.id   AF-A0A8T3WB52-F1
#
_cell.length_a   1.000
_cell.length_b   1.000
_cell.length_c   1.000
_cell.angle_alpha   90.00
_cell.angle_beta   90.00
_cell.angle_gamma   90.00
#
_symmetry.space_group_name_H-M   'P 1'
#
loop_
_entity.id
_entity.type
_entity.pdbx_description
1 polymer ?
#
loop_
_entity_poly.entity_id
_entity_poly.type
_entity_poly.pdbx_seq_one_letter_code
_entity_poly.pdbx_strand_id
1 'polypeptide(L)'
;MEKLNQVKFGIAGGITFALLILLVEIVLWIVLVPFYNNMMSSLYGVPGLDAFDLFKTLIVSLVVGFLIGFSLNGLFAWIYNKLLVVKVK
;
A
#
# COMPACT_ATOMS: atom_id res chain seq x y z
N MET A 1 17.62 21.63 -16.46
CA MET A 1 16.99 20.67 -15.52
C MET A 1 15.53 20.50 -15.94
N GLU A 2 15.00 19.27 -15.95
CA GLU A 2 13.74 18.90 -16.60
C GLU A 2 12.57 18.84 -15.59
N LYS A 3 11.36 19.28 -15.97
CA LYS A 3 10.17 19.21 -15.09
C LYS A 3 9.59 17.80 -15.09
N LEU A 4 9.33 17.24 -13.91
CA LEU A 4 8.67 15.94 -13.77
C LEU A 4 7.16 16.03 -14.02
N ASN A 5 6.62 15.07 -14.77
CA ASN A 5 5.18 14.90 -14.90
C ASN A 5 4.61 14.28 -13.62
N GLN A 6 3.96 15.11 -12.80
CA GLN A 6 3.43 14.75 -11.48
C GLN A 6 2.46 13.57 -11.54
N VAL A 7 1.61 13.50 -12.56
CA VAL A 7 0.61 12.42 -12.69
C VAL A 7 1.29 11.09 -12.99
N LYS A 8 2.22 11.07 -13.95
CA LYS A 8 2.96 9.84 -14.30
C LYS A 8 3.80 9.33 -13.12
N PHE A 9 4.45 10.25 -12.40
CA PHE A 9 5.26 9.91 -11.23
C PHE A 9 4.41 9.44 -10.04
N GLY A 10 3.23 10.05 -9.84
CA GLY A 10 2.22 9.58 -8.88
C GLY A 10 1.75 8.16 -9.20
N ILE A 11 1.38 7.87 -10.45
CA ILE A 11 0.93 6.52 -10.86
C ILE A 11 2.03 5.48 -10.61
N ALA A 12 3.28 5.77 -10.99
CA ALA A 12 4.41 4.88 -10.70
C ALA A 12 4.56 4.61 -9.20
N GLY A 13 4.45 5.65 -8.37
CA GLY A 13 4.47 5.53 -6.91
C GLY A 13 3.34 4.68 -6.35
N GLY A 14 2.11 4.92 -6.80
CA GLY A 14 0.95 4.16 -6.37
C GLY A 14 1.09 2.67 -6.69
N ILE A 15 1.53 2.32 -7.90
CA ILE A 15 1.75 0.92 -8.30
C ILE A 15 2.84 0.27 -7.44
N THR A 16 3.99 0.92 -7.25
CA THR A 16 5.08 0.39 -6.42
C THR A 16 4.63 0.15 -4.99
N PHE A 17 3.90 1.10 -4.39
CA PHE A 17 3.45 0.97 -3.01
C PHE A 17 2.39 -0.12 -2.85
N ALA A 18 1.46 -0.24 -3.79
CA ALA A 18 0.46 -1.32 -3.80
C ALA A 18 1.13 -2.71 -3.86
N LEU A 19 2.14 -2.88 -4.71
CA LEU A 19 2.89 -4.14 -4.80
C LEU A 19 3.67 -4.46 -3.51
N LEU A 20 4.23 -3.45 -2.85
CA LEU A 20 4.92 -3.62 -1.57
C LEU A 20 3.94 -4.04 -0.47
N ILE A 21 2.77 -3.40 -0.37
CA ILE A 21 1.73 -3.79 0.58
C ILE A 21 1.29 -5.23 0.31
N LEU A 22 1.04 -5.58 -0.95
CA LEU A 22 0.65 -6.93 -1.32
C LEU A 22 1.67 -7.97 -0.82
N LEU A 23 2.96 -7.71 -1.04
CA LEU A 23 4.03 -8.60 -0.60
C LEU A 23 4.05 -8.74 0.92
N VAL A 24 3.96 -7.62 1.66
CA VAL A 24 3.96 -7.63 3.13
C VAL A 24 2.73 -8.37 3.68
N GLU A 25 1.55 -8.13 3.11
CA GLU A 25 0.33 -8.80 3.56
C GLU A 25 0.35 -10.29 3.29
N ILE A 26 0.85 -10.74 2.14
CA ILE A 26 1.00 -12.18 1.84
C ILE A 26 1.89 -12.85 2.90
N VAL A 27 3.01 -12.22 3.27
CA VAL A 27 3.90 -12.75 4.31
C VAL A 27 3.20 -12.79 5.67
N LEU A 28 2.53 -11.69 6.06
CA LEU A 28 1.78 -11.64 7.31
C LEU A 28 0.65 -12.67 7.35
N TRP A 29 -0.02 -12.93 6.23
CA TRP A 29 -1.08 -13.91 6.14
C TRP A 29 -0.57 -15.33 6.38
N ILE A 30 0.52 -15.71 5.70
CA ILE A 30 1.11 -17.04 5.85
C ILE A 30 1.54 -17.30 7.30
N VAL A 31 2.02 -16.27 8.01
CA VAL A 31 2.56 -16.42 9.37
C VAL A 31 1.47 -16.27 10.44
N LEU A 32 0.61 -15.25 10.35
CA LEU A 32 -0.28 -14.85 11.44
C LEU A 32 -1.68 -15.44 11.35
N VAL A 33 -2.20 -15.71 10.15
CA VAL A 33 -3.56 -16.25 9.99
C VAL A 33 -3.71 -17.64 10.61
N PRO A 34 -2.77 -18.60 10.43
CA PRO A 34 -2.85 -19.89 11.10
C PRO A 34 -2.85 -19.76 12.63
N PHE A 35 -2.01 -18.88 13.17
CA PHE A 35 -1.95 -18.60 14.59
C PHE A 35 -3.28 -18.05 15.12
N TYR A 36 -3.85 -17.05 14.44
CA TYR A 36 -5.15 -16.46 14.82
C TYR A 36 -6.27 -17.50 14.77
N ASN A 37 -6.37 -18.28 13.68
CA ASN A 37 -7.43 -19.27 13.53
C ASN A 37 -7.34 -20.38 14.59
N ASN A 38 -6.13 -20.82 14.94
CA ASN A 38 -5.92 -21.77 16.02
C ASN A 38 -6.31 -21.18 17.39
N MET A 39 -5.98 -19.91 17.65
CA MET A 39 -6.37 -19.21 18.87
C MET A 39 -7.91 -19.07 18.98
N MET A 40 -8.59 -18.67 17.90
CA MET A 40 -10.05 -18.52 17.88
C MET A 40 -10.77 -19.85 18.14
N SER A 41 -10.29 -20.92 17.49
CA SER A 41 -10.84 -22.26 17.68
C SER A 41 -10.58 -22.80 19.10
N SER A 42 -9.35 -22.66 19.61
CA SER A 42 -8.95 -23.26 20.90
C SER A 42 -9.45 -22.52 22.13
N LEU A 43 -9.45 -21.18 22.12
CA LEU A 43 -9.83 -20.38 23.28
C LEU A 43 -11.31 -19.99 23.28
N TYR A 44 -11.89 -19.76 22.11
CA TYR A 44 -13.22 -19.19 21.99
C TYR A 44 -14.24 -20.15 21.36
N GLY A 45 -13.80 -21.31 20.84
CA GLY A 45 -14.68 -22.31 20.24
C GLY A 45 -15.40 -21.84 18.97
N VAL A 46 -14.91 -20.78 18.33
CA VAL A 46 -15.53 -20.17 17.15
C VAL A 46 -14.61 -20.31 15.93
N PRO A 47 -15.19 -20.38 14.71
CA PRO A 47 -14.41 -20.34 13.48
C PRO A 47 -13.62 -19.02 13.38
N GLY A 48 -12.37 -19.11 12.91
CA GLY A 48 -11.50 -17.96 12.67
C GLY A 48 -11.84 -17.22 11.38
N LEU A 49 -10.86 -16.49 10.81
CA LEU A 49 -11.02 -15.78 9.54
C LEU A 49 -11.20 -16.77 8.39
N ASP A 50 -12.17 -16.47 7.53
CA ASP A 50 -12.39 -17.20 6.29
C ASP A 50 -11.64 -16.55 5.11
N ALA A 51 -11.63 -17.24 3.96
CA ALA A 51 -10.94 -16.76 2.76
C ALA A 51 -11.56 -15.46 2.18
N PHE A 52 -12.84 -15.21 2.45
CA PHE A 52 -13.57 -14.05 1.92
C PHE A 52 -13.23 -12.78 2.70
N ASP A 53 -13.12 -12.86 4.02
CA ASP A 53 -12.68 -11.78 4.89
C ASP A 53 -11.22 -11.39 4.64
N LEU A 54 -10.38 -12.38 4.36
CA LEU A 54 -9.01 -12.15 3.91
C LEU A 54 -9.00 -11.39 2.57
N PHE A 55 -9.75 -11.86 1.58
CA PHE A 55 -9.81 -11.21 0.27
C PHE A 55 -10.28 -9.74 0.33
N LYS A 56 -11.27 -9.43 1.18
CA LYS A 56 -11.71 -8.05 1.41
C LYS A 56 -10.61 -7.18 1.98
N THR A 57 -9.90 -7.69 2.99
CA THR A 57 -8.81 -6.96 3.66
C THR A 57 -7.73 -6.59 2.64
N LEU A 58 -7.35 -7.55 1.78
CA LEU A 58 -6.34 -7.35 0.75
C LEU A 58 -6.73 -6.28 -0.27
N ILE A 59 -7.99 -6.26 -0.73
CA ILE A 59 -8.48 -5.24 -1.66
C ILE A 59 -8.40 -3.85 -1.01
N VAL A 60 -8.88 -3.71 0.23
CA VAL A 60 -8.87 -2.43 0.94
C VAL A 60 -7.44 -1.93 1.10
N SER A 61 -6.53 -2.78 1.55
CA SER A 61 -5.12 -2.45 1.73
C SER A 61 -4.42 -2.07 0.43
N LEU A 62 -4.69 -2.76 -0.67
CA LEU A 62 -4.18 -2.42 -2.00
C LEU A 62 -4.63 -1.03 -2.47
N VAL A 63 -5.91 -0.73 -2.31
CA VAL A 63 -6.48 0.57 -2.70
C VAL A 63 -5.89 1.69 -1.86
N VAL A 64 -5.83 1.50 -0.53
CA VAL A 64 -5.23 2.48 0.39
C VAL A 64 -3.75 2.67 0.09
N GLY A 65 -3.00 1.59 -0.14
CA GLY A 65 -1.60 1.62 -0.53
C GLY A 65 -1.34 2.39 -1.81
N PHE A 66 -2.16 2.14 -2.83
CA PHE A 66 -2.08 2.86 -4.09
C PHE A 66 -2.31 4.36 -3.89
N LEU A 67 -3.36 4.74 -3.15
CA LEU A 67 -3.68 6.15 -2.89
C LEU A 67 -2.56 6.86 -2.14
N ILE A 68 -2.00 6.23 -1.10
CA ILE A 68 -0.87 6.79 -0.35
C ILE A 68 0.36 6.95 -1.25
N GLY A 69 0.73 5.91 -2.00
CA GLY A 69 1.86 5.94 -2.92
C GLY A 69 1.69 7.01 -4.00
N PHE A 70 0.49 7.14 -4.55
CA PHE A 70 0.15 8.15 -5.55
C PHE A 70 0.28 9.57 -4.99
N SER A 71 -0.31 9.83 -3.83
CA SER A 71 -0.31 11.16 -3.21
C SER A 71 1.09 11.59 -2.78
N LEU A 72 1.87 10.71 -2.14
CA LEU A 72 3.22 11.04 -1.69
C LEU A 72 4.15 11.31 -2.87
N ASN A 73 4.16 10.43 -3.88
CA ASN A 73 5.03 10.64 -5.03
C ASN A 73 4.59 11.84 -5.87
N GLY A 74 3.28 12.05 -6.05
CA GLY A 74 2.74 13.25 -6.68
C GLY A 74 3.20 14.53 -5.96
N LEU A 75 3.19 14.54 -4.62
CA LEU A 75 3.67 15.65 -3.81
C LEU A 75 5.18 15.87 -4.00
N PHE A 76 6.00 14.82 -3.99
CA PHE A 76 7.44 14.94 -4.24
C PHE A 76 7.75 15.51 -5.64
N ALA A 77 7.04 15.07 -6.67
CA ALA A 77 7.17 15.62 -8.00
C ALA A 77 6.77 17.11 -8.06
N TRP A 78 5.78 17.52 -7.27
CA TRP A 78 5.41 18.93 -7.12
C TRP A 78 6.48 19.77 -6.43
N ILE A 79 7.02 19.29 -5.30
CA ILE A 79 8.11 19.95 -4.57
C ILE A 79 9.34 20.09 -5.47
N TYR A 80 9.73 19.02 -6.17
CA TYR A 80 10.87 19.02 -7.09
C TYR A 80 10.72 20.11 -8.17
N ASN A 81 9.54 20.18 -8.81
CA ASN A 81 9.27 21.18 -9.83
C ASN A 81 9.32 22.62 -9.27
N LYS A 82 8.96 22.84 -8.00
CA LYS A 82 9.05 24.16 -7.34
C LYS A 82 10.49 24.54 -7.03
N LEU A 83 11.28 23.62 -6.49
CA LEU A 83 12.70 23.85 -6.20
C LEU A 83 13.51 24.14 -7.46
N LEU A 84 13.15 23.51 -8.58
CA LEU A 84 13.73 23.81 -9.89
C LEU A 84 13.52 25.25 -10.33
N VAL A 85 12.32 25.82 -10.10
CA VAL A 85 12.03 27.22 -10.48
C VAL A 85 12.86 28.21 -9.65
N VAL A 86 13.12 27.90 -8.38
CA VAL A 86 13.92 28.78 -7.50
C VAL A 86 15.40 28.80 -7.90
N LYS A 87 15.96 27.70 -8.39
CA LYS A 87 17.38 27.62 -8.81
C LYS A 87 17.73 28.38 -10.10
N VAL A 88 16.74 28.81 -10.88
CA VAL A 88 16.95 29.45 -12.20
C VAL A 88 16.81 30.98 -12.12
N LYS A 89 16.48 31.53 -10.94
CA LYS A 89 16.51 32.97 -10.66
C LYS A 89 17.81 33.35 -9.96
#